data_AF-A0A8J5R030-F1
#
_entry.id   AF-A0A8J5R030-F1
#
_cell.length_a   1.000
_cell.length_b   1.000
_cell.length_c   1.000
_cell.angle_alpha   90.00
_cell.angle_beta   90.00
_cell.angle_gamma   90.00
#
_symmetry.space_group_name_H-M   'P 1'
#
loop_
_entity.id
_entity.type
_entity.pdbx_description
1 polymer ?
#
loop_
_entity_poly.entity_id
_entity_poly.type
_entity_poly.pdbx_seq_one_letter_code
_entity_poly.pdbx_strand_id
1 'polypeptide(L)'
;MDKTNLIEGKKGFGDGEQNWGCVTVRPGAHMFWWLYYVNPPRLNNSEFNVFDKPLLIWLQGGPGFSSTGLGTFEELGPLDVNLMKRNYTWINYYNILFIDNPVGVGFSYVEDDTLYAQNTTQIAQDLVKCISQFLQVIPQFKNVSTYILGQSYGGKMAVEFSFQWYKVSW
;
A
#
# COMPACT_ATOMS: atom_id res chain seq x y z
N MET A 1 5.65 -30.46 12.61
CA MET A 1 5.72 -29.97 11.21
C MET A 1 5.65 -28.47 11.29
N ASP A 2 6.71 -27.80 10.84
CA ASP A 2 6.88 -26.35 10.85
C ASP A 2 5.69 -25.65 10.18
N LYS A 3 4.98 -24.81 10.94
CA LYS A 3 4.01 -23.83 10.39
C LYS A 3 4.57 -22.43 10.54
N THR A 4 5.82 -22.22 10.16
CA THR A 4 6.22 -20.89 9.70
C THR A 4 5.41 -20.65 8.43
N ASN A 5 4.36 -19.83 8.53
CA ASN A 5 3.71 -19.26 7.36
C ASN A 5 4.76 -18.40 6.65
N LEU A 6 5.58 -19.05 5.83
CA LEU A 6 6.61 -18.41 5.03
C LEU A 6 5.89 -17.44 4.10
N ILE A 7 6.05 -16.15 4.39
CA ILE A 7 5.65 -15.10 3.47
C ILE A 7 6.61 -15.23 2.29
N GLU A 8 6.09 -15.33 1.06
CA GLU A 8 6.90 -15.16 -0.15
C GLU A 8 7.19 -13.66 -0.38
N GLY A 9 7.85 -13.07 0.62
CA GLY A 9 8.32 -11.70 0.59
C GLY A 9 9.56 -11.57 -0.29
N LYS A 10 9.75 -10.38 -0.83
CA LYS A 10 10.96 -9.93 -1.50
C LYS A 10 11.77 -9.11 -0.50
N LYS A 11 13.09 -9.31 -0.49
CA LYS A 11 14.01 -8.39 0.17
C LYS A 11 14.04 -7.07 -0.61
N GLY A 12 13.67 -5.98 0.06
CA GLY A 12 13.67 -4.64 -0.50
C GLY A 12 14.51 -3.67 0.33
N PHE A 13 14.04 -2.43 0.46
CA PHE A 13 14.76 -1.38 1.19
C PHE A 13 14.52 -1.45 2.69
N GLY A 14 15.59 -1.59 3.48
CA GLY A 14 15.54 -1.64 4.93
C GLY A 14 15.26 -3.04 5.49
N ASP A 15 14.95 -3.09 6.79
CA ASP A 15 14.61 -4.33 7.47
C ASP A 15 13.19 -4.79 7.08
N GLY A 16 12.96 -6.11 7.13
CA GLY A 16 11.64 -6.70 6.91
C GLY A 16 11.39 -7.19 5.47
N GLU A 17 10.37 -8.03 5.35
CA GLU A 17 9.90 -8.54 4.06
C GLU A 17 9.01 -7.50 3.37
N GLN A 18 9.02 -7.48 2.04
CA GLN A 18 8.26 -6.53 1.23
C GLN A 18 7.60 -7.24 0.05
N ASN A 19 6.59 -6.64 -0.55
CA ASN A 19 6.14 -7.06 -1.87
C ASN A 19 5.69 -5.83 -2.65
N TRP A 20 5.75 -5.88 -3.97
CA TRP A 20 5.35 -4.79 -4.83
C TRP A 20 4.87 -5.32 -6.16
N GLY A 21 4.02 -4.54 -6.81
CA GLY A 21 3.46 -4.86 -8.10
C GLY A 21 2.87 -3.63 -8.77
N CYS A 22 2.64 -3.77 -10.07
CA CYS A 22 1.91 -2.79 -10.87
C CYS A 22 0.70 -3.51 -11.47
N VAL A 23 -0.47 -2.90 -11.37
CA VAL A 23 -1.74 -3.51 -11.80
C VAL A 23 -2.48 -2.58 -12.74
N THR A 24 -3.02 -3.14 -13.81
CA THR A 24 -3.88 -2.40 -14.74
C THR A 24 -5.25 -2.15 -14.08
N VAL A 25 -5.59 -0.89 -13.86
CA VAL A 25 -6.85 -0.47 -13.21
C VAL A 25 -7.92 -0.06 -14.22
N ARG A 26 -7.49 0.47 -15.36
CA ARG A 26 -8.27 0.70 -16.59
C ARG A 26 -7.40 0.38 -17.81
N PRO A 27 -7.96 0.11 -18.99
CA PRO A 27 -7.16 -0.04 -20.21
C PRO A 27 -6.19 1.14 -20.37
N GLY A 28 -4.89 0.85 -20.46
CA GLY A 28 -3.83 1.85 -20.57
C GLY A 28 -3.52 2.65 -19.30
N ALA A 29 -4.09 2.32 -18.14
CA ALA A 29 -3.82 3.00 -16.87
C ALA A 29 -3.44 1.99 -15.78
N HIS A 30 -2.28 2.20 -15.16
CA HIS A 30 -1.62 1.23 -14.30
C HIS A 30 -1.22 1.85 -12.96
N MET A 31 -1.53 1.17 -11.85
CA MET A 31 -1.19 1.62 -10.51
C MET A 31 -0.12 0.75 -9.88
N PHE A 32 0.91 1.38 -9.34
CA PHE A 32 1.94 0.76 -8.53
C PHE A 32 1.55 0.74 -7.05
N TRP A 33 1.83 -0.38 -6.40
CA TRP A 33 1.68 -0.54 -4.95
C TRP A 33 2.93 -1.19 -4.37
N TRP A 34 3.25 -0.82 -3.14
CA TRP A 34 4.36 -1.35 -2.37
C TRP A 34 3.91 -1.67 -0.96
N LEU A 35 3.91 -2.96 -0.65
CA LEU A 35 3.66 -3.51 0.67
C LEU A 35 4.96 -3.65 1.45
N TYR A 36 4.95 -3.12 2.66
CA TYR A 36 5.87 -3.48 3.72
C TYR A 36 5.15 -4.36 4.73
N TYR A 37 5.67 -5.56 4.98
CA TYR A 37 5.15 -6.40 6.05
C TYR A 37 5.61 -5.86 7.41
N VAL A 38 4.76 -6.03 8.42
CA VAL A 38 5.11 -5.67 9.79
C VAL A 38 6.38 -6.40 10.24
N ASN A 39 7.32 -5.67 10.85
CA ASN A 39 8.54 -6.26 11.37
C ASN A 39 8.23 -7.22 12.53
N PRO A 40 8.93 -8.36 12.62
CA PRO A 40 8.82 -9.22 13.78
C PRO A 40 9.24 -8.46 15.04
N PRO A 41 8.58 -8.70 16.19
CA PRO A 41 9.01 -8.12 17.46
C PRO A 41 10.45 -8.50 17.76
N ARG A 42 11.19 -7.60 18.42
CA ARG A 42 12.63 -7.79 18.73
C ARG A 42 12.91 -9.03 19.59
N LEU A 43 11.92 -9.51 20.34
CA LEU A 43 12.00 -10.75 21.10
C LEU A 43 11.49 -11.88 20.22
N ASN A 44 12.37 -12.85 19.99
CA ASN A 44 12.14 -13.99 19.11
C ASN A 44 10.85 -14.71 19.53
N ASN A 45 9.79 -14.54 18.75
CA ASN A 45 8.53 -15.22 18.95
C ASN A 45 8.28 -16.11 17.75
N SER A 46 8.43 -17.43 17.94
CA SER A 46 8.16 -18.45 16.92
C SER A 46 6.71 -18.46 16.44
N GLU A 47 5.80 -17.73 17.12
CA GLU A 47 4.38 -17.62 16.77
C GLU A 47 4.05 -16.31 16.04
N PHE A 48 5.04 -15.47 15.68
CA PHE A 48 4.74 -14.22 14.98
C PHE A 48 4.22 -14.47 13.56
N ASN A 49 3.01 -14.00 13.29
CA ASN A 49 2.39 -14.00 11.97
C ASN A 49 2.02 -12.57 11.56
N VAL A 50 2.52 -12.13 10.41
CA VAL A 50 2.25 -10.78 9.88
C VAL A 50 0.77 -10.55 9.61
N PHE A 51 0.02 -11.60 9.28
CA PHE A 51 -1.40 -11.52 8.98
C PHE A 51 -2.28 -11.35 10.24
N ASP A 52 -1.70 -11.48 11.44
CA ASP A 52 -2.40 -11.14 12.68
C ASP A 52 -2.32 -9.64 13.00
N LYS A 53 -1.60 -8.86 12.17
CA LYS A 53 -1.47 -7.41 12.30
C LYS A 53 -2.29 -6.68 11.23
N PRO A 54 -2.88 -5.51 11.55
CA PRO A 54 -3.66 -4.75 10.59
C PRO A 54 -2.89 -4.38 9.32
N LEU A 55 -3.63 -4.23 8.23
CA LEU A 55 -3.16 -3.61 6.99
C LEU A 55 -3.57 -2.14 6.97
N LEU A 56 -2.60 -1.24 6.85
CA LEU A 56 -2.84 0.17 6.60
C LEU A 56 -2.62 0.45 5.11
N ILE A 57 -3.62 1.00 4.44
CA ILE A 57 -3.44 1.57 3.11
C ILE A 57 -3.11 3.05 3.28
N TRP A 58 -1.92 3.45 2.84
CA TRP A 58 -1.46 4.84 2.93
C TRP A 58 -1.62 5.55 1.59
N LEU A 59 -2.41 6.63 1.60
CA LEU A 59 -2.64 7.50 0.45
C LEU A 59 -2.06 8.89 0.70
N GLN A 60 -0.97 9.20 0.02
CA GLN A 60 -0.40 10.54 0.05
C GLN A 60 -1.27 11.55 -0.68
N GLY A 61 -1.12 12.81 -0.28
CA GLY A 61 -1.89 13.93 -0.81
C GLY A 61 -1.33 14.54 -2.09
N GLY A 62 -1.32 15.87 -2.12
CA GLY A 62 -1.07 16.69 -3.30
C GLY A 62 -2.34 17.45 -3.71
N PRO A 63 -3.07 17.03 -4.77
CA PRO A 63 -2.98 15.72 -5.43
C PRO A 63 -1.71 15.57 -6.28
N GLY A 64 -1.14 14.37 -6.30
CA GLY A 64 0.01 14.05 -7.17
C GLY A 64 1.31 13.68 -6.45
N PHE A 65 1.33 13.63 -5.11
CA PHE A 65 2.51 13.19 -4.38
C PHE A 65 2.54 11.67 -4.21
N SER A 66 3.71 11.08 -4.41
CA SER A 66 3.90 9.63 -4.33
C SER A 66 3.85 9.13 -2.88
N SER A 67 3.03 8.12 -2.64
CA SER A 67 2.96 7.42 -1.36
C SER A 67 4.21 6.57 -1.13
N THR A 68 4.76 5.97 -2.20
CA THR A 68 5.99 5.17 -2.11
C THR A 68 7.24 6.03 -1.99
N GLY A 69 7.20 7.27 -2.47
CA GLY A 69 8.25 8.26 -2.29
C GLY A 69 8.18 8.88 -0.89
N LEU A 70 7.21 9.74 -0.64
CA LEU A 70 7.12 10.51 0.60
C LEU A 70 6.70 9.64 1.79
N GLY A 71 5.63 8.85 1.64
CA GLY A 71 5.12 8.02 2.73
C GLY A 71 6.16 7.02 3.24
N THR A 72 6.96 6.45 2.34
CA THR A 72 8.04 5.53 2.71
C THR A 72 9.30 6.27 3.18
N PHE A 73 9.84 7.21 2.39
CA PHE A 73 11.17 7.77 2.64
C PHE A 73 11.21 9.09 3.37
N GLU A 74 10.07 9.76 3.60
CA GLU A 74 10.00 10.97 4.41
C GLU A 74 9.22 10.79 5.72
N GLU A 75 8.26 9.87 5.77
CA GLU A 75 7.30 9.82 6.88
C GLU A 75 7.33 8.52 7.70
N LEU A 76 6.80 7.42 7.14
CA LEU A 76 6.37 6.25 7.92
C LEU A 76 7.28 5.03 7.74
N GLY A 77 7.98 4.94 6.60
CA GLY A 77 8.78 3.79 6.23
C GLY A 77 10.05 3.61 7.07
N PRO A 78 10.79 2.52 6.85
CA PRO A 78 11.90 2.13 7.72
C PRO A 78 13.16 2.97 7.54
N LEU A 79 13.33 3.58 6.36
CA LEU A 79 14.52 4.36 5.99
C LEU A 79 14.14 5.79 5.58
N ASP A 80 14.98 6.76 5.92
CA ASP A 80 14.87 8.14 5.43
C ASP A 80 15.35 8.29 3.97
N VAL A 81 15.29 9.52 3.45
CA VAL A 81 15.70 9.87 2.08
C VAL A 81 17.18 9.59 1.77
N ASN A 82 18.03 9.49 2.80
CA ASN A 82 19.44 9.13 2.68
C ASN A 82 19.66 7.63 2.89
N LEU A 83 18.58 6.83 2.90
CA LEU A 83 18.57 5.41 3.19
C LEU A 83 19.09 5.04 4.59
N MET A 84 19.03 6.00 5.53
CA MET A 84 19.41 5.77 6.92
C MET A 84 18.20 5.28 7.72
N LYS A 85 18.44 4.34 8.64
CA LYS A 85 17.38 3.76 9.46
C LYS A 85 16.70 4.82 10.33
N ARG A 86 15.36 4.85 10.32
CA ARG A 86 14.58 5.69 11.23
C ARG A 86 14.57 5.12 12.65
N ASN A 87 14.58 6.02 13.63
CA ASN A 87 14.32 5.66 15.04
C ASN A 87 12.87 5.18 15.25
N TYR A 88 11.94 5.72 14.48
CA TYR A 88 10.52 5.40 14.56
C TYR A 88 9.96 5.10 13.16
N THR A 89 9.31 3.96 13.02
CA THR A 89 8.62 3.54 11.80
C THR A 89 7.34 2.81 12.17
N TRP A 90 6.28 3.05 11.39
CA TRP A 90 5.00 2.39 11.61
C TRP A 90 5.04 0.90 11.20
N ILE A 91 6.02 0.51 10.38
CA ILE A 91 6.28 -0.88 9.98
C ILE A 91 6.57 -1.79 11.19
N ASN A 92 6.93 -1.23 12.35
CA ASN A 92 7.10 -2.03 13.57
C ASN A 92 5.77 -2.52 14.18
N TYR A 93 4.64 -1.99 13.73
CA TYR A 93 3.32 -2.25 14.34
C TYR A 93 2.28 -2.74 13.34
N TYR A 94 2.40 -2.36 12.07
CA TYR A 94 1.40 -2.62 11.04
C TYR A 94 2.03 -3.06 9.72
N ASN A 95 1.27 -3.83 8.93
CA ASN A 95 1.56 -3.96 7.51
C ASN A 95 1.12 -2.66 6.84
N ILE A 96 1.92 -2.11 5.92
CA ILE A 96 1.57 -0.87 5.23
C ILE A 96 1.67 -1.06 3.73
N LEU A 97 0.55 -0.81 3.04
CA LEU A 97 0.43 -0.77 1.60
C LEU A 97 0.45 0.69 1.14
N PHE A 98 1.59 1.11 0.61
CA PHE A 98 1.71 2.40 -0.07
C PHE A 98 1.20 2.25 -1.50
N ILE A 99 0.28 3.12 -1.93
CA ILE A 99 -0.24 3.11 -3.30
C ILE A 99 0.07 4.45 -3.93
N ASP A 100 0.76 4.42 -5.07
CA ASP A 100 1.00 5.61 -5.87
C ASP A 100 -0.28 5.98 -6.62
N ASN A 101 -0.89 7.08 -6.18
CA ASN A 101 -2.25 7.45 -6.52
C ASN A 101 -2.35 8.97 -6.70
N PRO A 102 -3.09 9.47 -7.71
CA PRO A 102 -3.76 8.75 -8.81
C PRO A 102 -2.81 8.08 -9.81
N VAL A 103 -3.35 7.48 -10.88
CA VAL A 103 -2.54 7.06 -12.04
C VAL A 103 -1.71 8.24 -12.58
N GLY A 104 -0.45 8.01 -12.94
CA GLY A 104 0.53 9.05 -13.29
C GLY A 104 1.43 9.52 -12.16
N VAL A 105 1.14 9.13 -10.91
CA VAL A 105 1.96 9.48 -9.74
C VAL A 105 3.04 8.44 -9.50
N GLY A 106 4.27 8.87 -9.20
CA GLY A 106 5.37 7.98 -8.83
C GLY A 106 5.64 6.93 -9.90
N PHE A 107 5.48 5.65 -9.55
CA PHE A 107 5.62 4.54 -10.51
C PHE A 107 4.29 4.14 -11.19
N SER A 108 3.16 4.73 -10.80
CA SER A 108 1.89 4.58 -11.52
C SER A 108 1.92 5.41 -12.80
N TYR A 109 1.38 4.89 -13.90
CA TYR A 109 1.47 5.54 -15.21
C TYR A 109 0.22 5.32 -16.06
N VAL A 110 0.11 6.14 -17.10
CA VAL A 110 -0.83 5.97 -18.20
C VAL A 110 -0.07 5.85 -19.52
N GLU A 111 -0.59 5.07 -20.45
CA GLU A 111 -0.02 4.92 -21.79
C GLU A 111 -0.33 6.14 -22.69
N ASP A 112 -1.36 6.89 -22.35
CA ASP A 112 -1.79 8.11 -23.02
C ASP A 112 -2.32 9.13 -22.00
N ASP A 113 -1.95 10.40 -22.14
CA ASP A 113 -2.29 11.48 -21.19
C ASP A 113 -3.81 11.73 -21.08
N THR A 114 -4.61 11.33 -22.07
CA THR A 114 -6.08 11.42 -21.97
C THR A 114 -6.66 10.48 -20.91
N LEU A 115 -5.88 9.52 -20.42
CA LEU A 115 -6.31 8.52 -19.44
C LEU A 115 -6.09 8.94 -17.98
N TYR A 116 -5.49 10.11 -17.70
CA TYR A 116 -5.43 10.61 -16.32
C TYR A 116 -6.82 10.69 -15.71
N ALA A 117 -6.91 10.37 -14.42
CA ALA A 117 -8.19 10.39 -13.71
C ALA A 117 -8.72 11.82 -13.59
N GLN A 118 -9.97 12.03 -13.99
CA GLN A 118 -10.56 13.38 -14.12
C GLN A 118 -11.25 13.87 -12.85
N ASN A 119 -11.57 12.97 -11.91
CA ASN A 119 -12.25 13.31 -10.67
C ASN A 119 -12.02 12.26 -9.57
N THR A 120 -12.38 12.59 -8.34
CA THR A 120 -12.18 11.72 -7.16
C THR A 120 -12.94 10.39 -7.27
N THR A 121 -14.10 10.36 -7.93
CA THR A 121 -14.85 9.11 -8.12
C THR A 121 -14.09 8.13 -9.01
N GLN A 122 -13.50 8.60 -10.11
CA GLN A 122 -12.65 7.77 -10.98
C GLN A 122 -11.39 7.31 -10.24
N ILE A 123 -10.75 8.19 -9.45
CA ILE A 123 -9.61 7.82 -8.60
C ILE A 123 -9.99 6.68 -7.64
N ALA A 124 -11.14 6.79 -6.98
CA ALA A 124 -11.61 5.76 -6.06
C ALA A 124 -11.94 4.44 -6.76
N GLN A 125 -12.51 4.46 -7.97
CA GLN A 125 -12.73 3.26 -8.77
C GLN A 125 -11.41 2.57 -9.15
N ASP A 126 -10.41 3.36 -9.55
CA ASP A 126 -9.05 2.87 -9.85
C ASP A 126 -8.42 2.24 -8.60
N LEU A 127 -8.54 2.87 -7.42
CA LEU A 127 -8.09 2.34 -6.13
C LEU A 127 -8.82 1.04 -5.74
N VAL A 128 -10.14 0.95 -5.93
CA VAL A 128 -10.92 -0.28 -5.72
C VAL A 128 -10.41 -1.41 -6.61
N LYS A 129 -10.12 -1.12 -7.88
CA LYS A 129 -9.55 -2.14 -8.78
C LYS A 129 -8.14 -2.55 -8.34
N CYS A 130 -7.32 -1.58 -7.94
CA CYS A 130 -5.97 -1.83 -7.42
C CYS A 130 -6.00 -2.77 -6.20
N ILE A 131 -6.81 -2.46 -5.17
CA ILE A 131 -6.89 -3.29 -3.96
C ILE A 131 -7.48 -4.67 -4.26
N SER A 132 -8.44 -4.76 -5.19
CA SER A 132 -8.98 -6.05 -5.64
C SER A 132 -7.92 -6.96 -6.25
N GLN A 133 -7.02 -6.40 -7.06
CA GLN A 133 -5.91 -7.15 -7.66
C GLN A 133 -4.85 -7.50 -6.61
N PHE A 134 -4.50 -6.57 -5.72
CA PHE A 134 -3.60 -6.84 -4.59
C PHE A 134 -4.09 -8.03 -3.73
N LEU A 135 -5.38 -8.06 -3.39
CA LEU A 135 -6.00 -9.15 -2.63
C LEU A 135 -6.09 -10.47 -3.42
N GLN A 136 -5.94 -10.47 -4.73
CA GLN A 136 -5.79 -11.69 -5.54
C GLN A 136 -4.35 -12.20 -5.51
N VAL A 137 -3.37 -11.30 -5.52
CA VAL A 137 -1.94 -11.63 -5.43
C VAL A 137 -1.58 -12.15 -4.03
N ILE A 138 -2.13 -11.53 -2.97
CA ILE A 138 -1.83 -11.88 -1.58
C ILE A 138 -3.14 -12.14 -0.82
N PRO A 139 -3.82 -13.27 -1.08
CA PRO A 139 -5.16 -13.56 -0.57
C PRO A 139 -5.27 -13.66 0.94
N GLN A 140 -4.14 -13.85 1.64
CA GLN A 140 -4.09 -13.86 3.10
C GLN A 140 -4.59 -12.53 3.72
N PHE A 141 -4.41 -11.39 3.02
CA PHE A 141 -4.89 -10.09 3.50
C PHE A 141 -6.41 -9.91 3.43
N LYS A 142 -7.17 -10.80 2.78
CA LYS A 142 -8.64 -10.71 2.74
C LYS A 142 -9.29 -10.79 4.13
N ASN A 143 -8.64 -11.51 5.05
CA ASN A 143 -9.13 -11.70 6.42
C ASN A 143 -8.44 -10.79 7.44
N VAL A 144 -7.65 -9.82 6.97
CA VAL A 144 -6.90 -8.89 7.82
C VAL A 144 -7.68 -7.59 7.98
N SER A 145 -7.84 -7.13 9.22
CA SER A 145 -8.42 -5.81 9.50
C SER A 145 -7.67 -4.73 8.73
N THR A 146 -8.39 -4.04 7.83
CA THR A 146 -7.79 -3.06 6.93
C THR A 146 -8.31 -1.66 7.24
N TYR A 147 -7.39 -0.69 7.28
CA TYR A 147 -7.69 0.71 7.54
C TYR A 147 -7.12 1.58 6.41
N ILE A 148 -7.90 2.53 5.93
CA ILE A 148 -7.50 3.43 4.86
C ILE A 148 -7.15 4.78 5.49
N LEU A 149 -5.90 5.20 5.31
CA LEU A 149 -5.36 6.43 5.86
C LEU A 149 -4.94 7.35 4.72
N GLY A 150 -5.27 8.62 4.85
CA GLY A 150 -4.94 9.63 3.86
C GLY A 150 -4.40 10.89 4.50
N GLN A 151 -3.38 11.48 3.89
CA GLN A 151 -2.79 12.74 4.32
C GLN A 151 -3.15 13.87 3.34
N SER A 152 -3.49 15.06 3.85
CA SER A 152 -3.84 16.22 3.01
C SER A 152 -4.98 15.88 2.02
N TYR A 153 -4.82 16.12 0.72
CA TYR A 153 -5.80 15.71 -0.31
C TYR A 153 -6.07 14.18 -0.30
N GLY A 154 -5.12 13.39 0.21
CA GLY A 154 -5.26 11.96 0.46
C GLY A 154 -6.45 11.63 1.36
N GLY A 155 -6.82 12.52 2.29
CA GLY A 155 -8.02 12.35 3.10
C GLY A 155 -9.32 12.35 2.28
N LYS A 156 -9.42 13.22 1.28
CA LYS A 156 -10.57 13.24 0.36
C LYS A 156 -10.62 11.96 -0.49
N MET A 157 -9.46 11.50 -0.97
CA MET A 157 -9.34 10.26 -1.75
C MET A 157 -9.68 9.04 -0.89
N ALA A 158 -9.21 8.99 0.35
CA ALA A 158 -9.49 7.92 1.30
C ALA A 158 -10.98 7.77 1.62
N VAL A 159 -11.68 8.88 1.85
CA VAL A 159 -13.14 8.85 2.10
C VAL A 159 -13.90 8.29 0.91
N GLU A 160 -13.69 8.83 -0.31
CA GLU A 160 -14.37 8.32 -1.50
C GLU A 160 -13.98 6.86 -1.80
N PHE A 161 -12.70 6.50 -1.65
CA PHE A 161 -12.23 5.13 -1.80
C PHE A 161 -12.94 4.18 -0.83
N SER A 162 -12.99 4.53 0.46
CA SER A 162 -13.68 3.73 1.48
C SER A 162 -15.15 3.51 1.13
N PHE A 163 -15.83 4.55 0.65
CA PHE A 163 -17.24 4.49 0.27
C PHE A 163 -17.48 3.59 -0.94
N GLN A 164 -16.63 3.70 -1.96
CA GLN A 164 -16.74 2.86 -3.16
C GLN A 164 -16.38 1.40 -2.83
N TRP A 165 -15.34 1.16 -2.04
CA TRP A 165 -14.95 -0.19 -1.64
C TRP A 165 -16.05 -0.87 -0.80
N TYR A 166 -16.67 -0.15 0.14
CA TYR A 166 -17.80 -0.66 0.93
C TYR A 166 -18.97 -1.15 0.09
N LYS A 167 -19.20 -0.56 -1.10
CA LYS A 167 -20.28 -0.96 -2.01
C LYS A 167 -19.98 -2.23 -2.80
N VAL A 168 -18.71 -2.64 -2.89
CA VAL A 168 -18.34 -3.87 -3.59
C VAL A 168 -18.67 -5.05 -2.70
N SER A 169 -19.59 -5.91 -3.14
CA SER A 169 -19.83 -7.20 -2.49
C SER A 169 -18.67 -8.16 -2.78
N TRP A 170 -18.07 -8.72 -1.74
CA TRP A 170 -16.96 -9.68 -1.81
C TRP A 170 -17.46 -11.11 -1.63
#